data_AF-A0A1C5RK79-F1
#
_entry.id   AF-A0A1C5RK79-F1
#
_cell.length_a   1.000
_cell.length_b   1.000
_cell.length_c   1.000
_cell.angle_alpha   90.00
_cell.angle_beta   90.00
_cell.angle_gamma   90.00
#
_symmetry.space_group_name_H-M   'P 1'
#
loop_
_entity.id
_entity.type
_entity.pdbx_description
1 polymer ?
#
loop_
_entity_poly.entity_id
_entity_poly.type
_entity_poly.pdbx_seq_one_letter_code
_entity_poly.pdbx_strand_id
1 'polypeptide(L)'
;MLVCVEENVPAEITALTGLSAAELQQGTEPREALNSFLLFIGKDPLVGHNIAFDLEFLRMTCKRYGFPAPTNRQIDLAQLARRNLTRIANYKLVTLAQHFQLAEKVEHRALPDCRLIQQVYCKLKETAVQ
;
A
#
# COMPACT_ATOMS: atom_id res chain seq x y z
N MET A 1 0.39 3.96 -12.27
CA MET A 1 -0.82 3.72 -13.08
C MET A 1 -2.02 4.07 -12.20
N LEU A 2 -2.95 4.87 -12.71
CA LEU A 2 -4.24 5.10 -12.06
C LEU A 2 -5.27 4.11 -12.62
N VAL A 3 -6.34 3.86 -11.87
CA VAL A 3 -7.45 3.00 -12.29
C VAL A 3 -8.67 3.87 -12.49
N CYS A 4 -9.37 3.71 -13.60
CA CYS A 4 -10.56 4.49 -13.86
C CYS A 4 -11.75 4.04 -13.01
N VAL A 5 -12.60 5.01 -12.69
CA VAL A 5 -13.84 4.81 -11.94
C VAL A 5 -14.98 5.48 -12.68
N GLU A 6 -16.12 4.79 -12.74
CA GLU A 6 -17.34 5.30 -13.37
C GLU A 6 -18.16 6.18 -12.41
N GLU A 7 -17.93 6.01 -11.10
CA GLU A 7 -18.66 6.70 -10.04
C GLU A 7 -18.00 8.01 -9.62
N ASN A 8 -18.81 8.93 -9.09
CA ASN A 8 -18.30 10.17 -8.53
C ASN A 8 -17.48 9.90 -7.26
N VAL A 9 -16.24 10.38 -7.25
CA VAL A 9 -15.38 10.32 -6.07
C VAL A 9 -15.84 11.38 -5.05
N PRO A 10 -16.13 11.00 -3.79
CA PRO A 10 -16.49 11.96 -2.76
C PRO A 10 -15.40 13.03 -2.57
N ALA A 11 -15.81 14.27 -2.32
CA ALA A 11 -14.88 15.40 -2.16
C ALA A 11 -13.83 15.17 -1.07
N GLU A 12 -14.19 14.48 0.01
CA GLU A 12 -13.28 14.10 1.09
C GLU A 12 -12.15 13.18 0.61
N ILE A 13 -12.42 12.26 -0.32
CA ILE A 13 -11.42 11.35 -0.89
C ILE A 13 -10.49 12.09 -1.84
N THR A 14 -11.03 13.02 -2.65
CA THR A 14 -10.20 13.90 -3.48
C THR A 14 -9.32 14.80 -2.61
N ALA A 15 -9.83 15.36 -1.51
CA ALA A 15 -9.03 16.16 -0.58
C ALA A 15 -7.94 15.32 0.12
N LEU A 16 -8.26 14.07 0.48
CA LEU A 16 -7.33 13.16 1.14
C LEU A 16 -6.21 12.70 0.21
N THR A 17 -6.56 12.28 -1.01
CA THR A 17 -5.62 11.61 -1.93
C THR A 17 -5.06 12.54 -3.00
N GLY A 18 -5.65 13.72 -3.19
CA GLY A 18 -5.37 14.62 -4.29
C GLY A 18 -5.71 14.05 -5.67
N LEU A 19 -6.49 12.96 -5.77
CA LEU A 19 -6.93 12.40 -7.05
C LEU A 19 -8.20 13.09 -7.51
N SER A 20 -8.10 13.82 -8.62
CA SER A 20 -9.26 14.45 -9.28
C SER A 20 -10.07 13.43 -10.08
N ALA A 21 -11.36 13.69 -10.27
CA ALA A 21 -12.21 12.88 -11.14
C ALA A 21 -11.66 12.82 -12.58
N ALA A 22 -11.08 13.91 -13.08
CA ALA A 22 -10.49 13.98 -14.42
C ALA A 22 -9.26 13.05 -14.56
N GLU A 23 -8.36 13.02 -13.57
CA GLU A 23 -7.23 12.08 -13.55
C GLU A 23 -7.70 10.62 -13.53
N LEU A 24 -8.74 10.33 -12.75
CA LEU A 24 -9.27 8.98 -12.64
C LEU A 24 -10.01 8.54 -13.91
N GLN A 25 -10.76 9.42 -14.57
CA GLN A 25 -11.39 9.10 -15.86
C GLN A 25 -10.37 8.73 -16.95
N GLN A 26 -9.13 9.23 -16.85
CA GLN A 26 -8.01 8.87 -17.73
C GLN A 26 -7.24 7.63 -17.29
N GLY A 27 -7.63 7.02 -16.17
CA GLY A 27 -7.02 5.80 -15.65
C GLY A 27 -7.26 4.57 -16.52
N THR A 28 -6.52 3.51 -16.23
CA THR A 28 -6.67 2.21 -16.90
C THR A 28 -7.94 1.50 -16.41
N GLU A 29 -8.60 0.76 -17.30
CA GLU A 29 -9.77 -0.05 -16.94
C GLU A 29 -9.42 -1.05 -15.82
N PRO A 30 -10.26 -1.22 -14.78
CA PRO A 30 -9.91 -2.02 -13.60
C PRO A 30 -9.46 -3.47 -13.89
N ARG A 31 -10.09 -4.17 -14.84
CA ARG A 31 -9.69 -5.54 -15.21
C ARG A 31 -8.31 -5.56 -15.87
N GLU A 32 -8.04 -4.63 -16.78
CA GLU A 32 -6.73 -4.48 -17.43
C GLU A 32 -5.65 -4.09 -16.42
N ALA A 33 -5.94 -3.13 -15.53
CA ALA A 33 -5.06 -2.70 -14.47
C ALA A 33 -4.70 -3.85 -13.53
N LEU A 34 -5.70 -4.65 -13.14
CA LEU A 34 -5.49 -5.84 -12.31
C LEU A 34 -4.60 -6.86 -13.03
N ASN A 35 -4.85 -7.17 -14.30
CA ASN A 35 -4.04 -8.12 -15.06
C ASN A 35 -2.57 -7.66 -15.12
N SER A 36 -2.34 -6.39 -15.47
CA SER A 36 -1.01 -5.79 -15.50
C SER A 36 -0.33 -5.82 -14.14
N PHE A 37 -1.07 -5.57 -13.06
CA PHE A 37 -0.55 -5.63 -11.70
C PHE A 37 -0.17 -7.06 -11.29
N LEU A 38 -1.01 -8.06 -11.58
CA LEU A 38 -0.73 -9.48 -11.28
C LEU A 38 0.52 -9.98 -12.03
N LEU A 39 0.70 -9.56 -13.28
CA LEU A 39 1.91 -9.84 -14.05
C LEU A 39 3.15 -9.16 -13.44
N PHE A 40 3.01 -7.90 -13.03
CA PHE A 40 4.10 -7.13 -12.41
C PHE A 40 4.59 -7.75 -11.10
N ILE A 41 3.68 -8.14 -10.19
CA ILE A 41 4.09 -8.71 -8.91
C ILE A 41 4.65 -10.12 -9.03
N GLY A 42 4.29 -10.86 -10.09
CA GLY A 42 4.74 -12.22 -10.35
C GLY A 42 4.73 -13.10 -9.10
N LYS A 43 5.89 -13.61 -8.71
CA LYS A 43 6.10 -14.41 -7.49
C LYS A 43 6.86 -13.67 -6.39
N ASP A 44 7.12 -12.38 -6.59
CA ASP A 44 7.95 -11.61 -5.67
C ASP A 44 7.26 -11.44 -4.31
N PRO A 45 8.02 -11.39 -3.20
CA PRO A 45 7.45 -11.10 -1.90
C PRO A 45 6.79 -9.71 -1.88
N LEU A 46 5.61 -9.63 -1.29
CA LEU A 46 4.86 -8.39 -1.14
C LEU A 46 5.11 -7.81 0.25
N VAL A 47 5.53 -6.54 0.28
CA VAL A 47 5.76 -5.78 1.50
C VAL A 47 4.77 -4.64 1.58
N GLY A 48 4.11 -4.48 2.71
CA GLY A 48 3.10 -3.44 2.92
C GLY A 48 2.88 -3.17 4.40
N HIS A 49 2.21 -2.07 4.71
CA HIS A 49 1.81 -1.72 6.08
C HIS A 49 0.34 -2.11 6.27
N ASN A 50 0.06 -3.02 7.22
CA ASN A 50 -1.28 -3.62 7.35
C ASN A 50 -1.75 -4.30 6.05
N ILE A 51 -0.82 -5.00 5.37
CA ILE A 51 -0.95 -5.48 3.98
C ILE A 51 -2.14 -6.42 3.76
N ALA A 52 -2.65 -7.06 4.83
CA ALA A 52 -3.84 -7.91 4.74
C ALA A 52 -5.07 -7.13 4.22
N PHE A 53 -5.17 -5.83 4.51
CA PHE A 53 -6.21 -4.96 3.99
C PHE A 53 -6.13 -4.85 2.46
N ASP A 54 -4.98 -4.45 1.92
CA ASP A 54 -4.77 -4.32 0.48
C ASP A 54 -4.96 -5.64 -0.27
N LEU A 55 -4.49 -6.75 0.33
CA LEU A 55 -4.63 -8.09 -0.27
C LEU A 55 -6.07 -8.56 -0.29
N GLU A 56 -6.91 -8.15 0.66
CA GLU A 56 -8.33 -8.46 0.63
C GLU A 56 -9.03 -7.71 -0.52
N PHE A 57 -8.68 -6.43 -0.76
CA PHE A 57 -9.14 -5.70 -1.95
C PHE A 57 -8.72 -6.40 -3.23
N LEU A 58 -7.46 -6.83 -3.34
CA LEU A 58 -6.97 -7.56 -4.49
C LEU A 58 -7.69 -8.90 -4.68
N ARG A 59 -7.92 -9.66 -3.60
CA ARG A 59 -8.63 -10.94 -3.64
C ARG A 59 -10.07 -10.78 -4.12
N MET A 60 -10.79 -9.78 -3.61
CA MET A 60 -12.15 -9.47 -4.03
C MET A 60 -12.21 -9.03 -5.50
N THR A 61 -11.23 -8.23 -5.93
CA THR A 61 -11.14 -7.76 -7.32
C THR A 61 -10.78 -8.90 -8.29
N CYS A 62 -9.87 -9.80 -7.88
CA CYS A 62 -9.57 -11.04 -8.61
C CYS A 62 -10.81 -11.90 -8.77
N LYS A 63 -11.56 -12.13 -7.69
CA LYS A 63 -12.83 -12.86 -7.72
C LYS A 63 -13.84 -12.22 -8.68
N ARG A 64 -13.98 -10.89 -8.63
CA ARG A 64 -14.91 -10.13 -9.49
C ARG A 64 -14.60 -10.31 -10.98
N TYR A 65 -13.32 -10.33 -11.35
CA TYR A 65 -12.90 -10.38 -12.74
C TYR A 65 -12.44 -11.78 -13.22
N GLY A 66 -12.53 -12.81 -12.37
CA GLY A 66 -12.19 -14.18 -12.72
C GLY A 66 -10.69 -14.47 -12.77
N PHE A 67 -9.86 -13.70 -12.05
CA PHE A 67 -8.43 -13.97 -11.91
C PHE A 67 -8.14 -14.83 -10.66
N PRO A 68 -7.06 -15.63 -10.68
CA PRO A 68 -6.58 -16.30 -9.47
C PRO A 68 -6.07 -15.27 -8.47
N ALA A 69 -6.37 -15.48 -7.19
CA ALA A 69 -5.84 -14.63 -6.13
C ALA A 69 -4.31 -14.82 -5.99
N PRO A 70 -3.54 -13.75 -5.73
CA PRO A 70 -2.10 -13.86 -5.53
C PRO A 70 -1.78 -14.68 -4.26
N THR A 71 -0.75 -15.52 -4.36
CA THR A 71 -0.26 -16.38 -3.27
C THR A 71 1.15 -16.03 -2.83
N ASN A 72 1.61 -14.83 -3.20
CA ASN A 72 2.93 -14.30 -2.90
C ASN A 72 3.21 -14.35 -1.39
N ARG A 73 4.48 -14.53 -1.03
CA ARG A 73 4.93 -14.38 0.36
C ARG A 73 4.65 -12.94 0.82
N GLN A 74 4.11 -12.79 2.01
CA GLN A 74 3.69 -11.49 2.55
C GLN A 74 4.59 -11.07 3.70
N ILE A 75 4.90 -9.79 3.77
CA ILE A 75 5.62 -9.16 4.88
C ILE A 75 4.82 -7.94 5.33
N ASP A 76 4.25 -8.04 6.53
CA ASP A 76 3.53 -6.93 7.15
C ASP A 76 4.50 -6.08 7.98
N LEU A 77 4.67 -4.83 7.57
CA LEU A 77 5.54 -3.86 8.21
C LEU A 77 5.12 -3.54 9.65
N ALA A 78 3.82 -3.48 9.95
CA ALA A 78 3.33 -3.21 11.28
C ALA A 78 3.60 -4.39 12.22
N GLN A 79 3.52 -5.63 11.71
CA GLN A 79 3.91 -6.81 12.47
C GLN A 79 5.42 -6.86 12.70
N LEU A 80 6.22 -6.54 11.68
CA LEU A 80 7.67 -6.45 11.80
C LEU A 80 8.08 -5.40 12.84
N ALA A 81 7.46 -4.21 12.80
CA ALA A 81 7.71 -3.15 13.76
C ALA A 81 7.37 -3.56 15.20
N ARG A 82 6.25 -4.27 15.42
CA ARG A 82 5.87 -4.80 16.73
C ARG A 82 6.90 -5.77 17.32
N ARG A 83 7.64 -6.48 16.48
CA ARG A 83 8.66 -7.43 16.93
C ARG A 83 9.98 -6.73 17.24
N ASN A 84 10.32 -5.70 16.48
CA ASN A 84 11.65 -5.08 16.54
C ASN A 84 11.71 -3.86 17.46
N LEU A 85 10.59 -3.17 17.66
CA LEU A 85 10.55 -1.90 18.38
C LEU A 85 9.75 -2.04 19.66
N THR A 86 10.28 -1.46 20.74
CA THR A 86 9.58 -1.29 22.01
C THR A 86 9.37 0.20 22.29
N ARG A 87 8.37 0.55 23.11
CA ARG A 87 8.08 1.93 23.55
C ARG A 87 7.65 2.91 22.43
N ILE A 88 6.95 2.43 21.42
CA ILE A 88 6.27 3.29 20.44
C ILE A 88 4.79 3.44 20.81
N ALA A 89 4.24 4.64 20.66
CA ALA A 89 2.86 4.96 20.99
C ALA A 89 1.84 4.08 20.23
N ASN A 90 2.08 3.83 18.94
CA ASN A 90 1.31 2.90 18.11
C ASN A 90 2.10 2.56 16.84
N TYR A 91 1.63 1.56 16.07
CA TYR A 91 2.31 1.07 14.87
C TYR A 91 1.68 1.58 13.57
N LYS A 92 1.06 2.77 13.57
CA LYS A 92 0.62 3.42 12.32
C LYS A 92 1.84 3.84 11.50
N LEU A 93 1.70 3.87 10.16
CA LEU A 93 2.82 4.21 9.26
C LEU A 93 3.44 5.57 9.61
N VAL A 94 2.62 6.60 9.87
CA VAL A 94 3.10 7.93 10.27
C VAL A 94 3.94 7.89 11.55
N THR A 95 3.51 7.13 12.56
CA THR A 95 4.22 7.02 13.83
C THR A 95 5.58 6.35 13.65
N LEU A 96 5.66 5.33 12.79
CA LEU A 96 6.91 4.66 12.46
C LEU A 96 7.83 5.56 11.63
N ALA A 97 7.28 6.31 10.67
CA ALA A 97 8.02 7.27 9.87
C ALA A 97 8.63 8.38 10.75
N GLN A 98 7.85 8.94 11.68
CA GLN A 98 8.31 9.94 12.64
C GLN A 98 9.37 9.38 13.59
N HIS A 99 9.17 8.16 14.11
CA HIS A 99 10.15 7.50 14.97
C HIS A 99 11.53 7.39 14.31
N PHE A 100 11.57 7.07 13.02
CA PHE A 100 12.81 6.98 12.25
C PHE A 100 13.22 8.30 11.58
N GLN A 101 12.53 9.42 11.85
CA GLN A 101 12.80 10.74 11.29
C GLN A 101 12.78 10.76 9.74
N LEU A 102 11.90 9.97 9.14
CA LEU A 102 11.77 9.82 7.68
C LEU A 102 10.75 10.79 7.08
N ALA A 103 9.63 11.01 7.79
CA ALA A 103 8.57 11.91 7.37
C ALA A 103 7.68 12.30 8.55
N GLU A 104 7.10 13.50 8.48
CA GLU A 104 6.14 14.01 9.47
C GLU A 104 4.69 13.61 9.17
N LYS A 105 4.39 13.27 7.92
CA LYS A 105 3.04 12.90 7.46
C LYS A 105 3.09 11.80 6.41
N VAL A 106 1.93 11.17 6.17
CA VAL A 106 1.67 10.26 5.07
C VAL A 106 0.89 11.03 4.01
N GLU A 107 1.20 10.83 2.73
CA GLU A 107 0.62 11.64 1.66
C GLU A 107 -0.72 11.09 1.17
N HIS A 108 -1.10 9.88 1.60
CA HIS A 108 -2.30 9.18 1.14
C HIS A 108 -2.33 9.02 -0.39
N ARG A 109 -1.13 8.86 -0.96
CA ARG A 109 -0.88 8.60 -2.37
C ARG A 109 -0.04 7.33 -2.46
N ALA A 110 -0.54 6.36 -3.21
CA ALA A 110 0.02 5.01 -3.25
C ALA A 110 1.53 4.96 -3.48
N LEU A 111 2.06 5.70 -4.48
CA LEU A 111 3.49 5.64 -4.79
C LEU A 111 4.38 6.28 -3.70
N PRO A 112 4.13 7.54 -3.24
CA PRO A 112 4.81 8.09 -2.07
C PRO A 112 4.74 7.18 -0.84
N ASP A 113 3.56 6.62 -0.54
CA ASP A 113 3.36 5.78 0.63
C ASP A 113 4.12 4.44 0.51
N CYS A 114 4.17 3.83 -0.69
CA CYS A 114 5.02 2.66 -0.96
C CYS A 114 6.51 2.96 -0.74
N ARG A 115 7.00 4.14 -1.14
CA ARG A 115 8.38 4.56 -0.90
C ARG A 115 8.66 4.75 0.59
N LEU A 116 7.72 5.33 1.33
CA LEU A 116 7.84 5.48 2.78
C LEU A 116 7.85 4.11 3.48
N ILE A 117 6.98 3.19 3.07
CA ILE A 117 6.97 1.80 3.54
C ILE A 117 8.33 1.13 3.30
N GLN A 118 8.93 1.30 2.12
CA GLN A 118 10.26 0.78 1.80
C GLN A 118 11.33 1.35 2.76
N GLN A 119 11.35 2.67 2.97
CA GLN A 119 12.31 3.31 3.86
C GLN A 119 12.20 2.82 5.31
N VAL A 120 10.97 2.74 5.83
CA VAL A 120 10.70 2.20 7.18
C VAL A 120 11.10 0.73 7.25
N TYR A 121 10.83 -0.06 6.20
CA TYR A 121 11.24 -1.46 6.13
C TYR A 121 12.75 -1.61 6.24
N CYS A 122 13.52 -0.82 5.50
CA CYS A 122 14.99 -0.79 5.59
C CYS A 122 15.46 -0.46 7.01
N LYS A 123 14.87 0.55 7.65
CA LYS A 123 15.19 0.92 9.05
C LYS A 123 14.90 -0.20 10.04
N LEU A 124 13.76 -0.85 9.93
CA LEU A 124 13.42 -2.01 10.78
C LEU A 124 14.40 -3.18 10.60
N LYS A 125 14.90 -3.38 9.38
CA LYS A 125 15.90 -4.40 9.07
C LYS A 125 17.27 -4.09 9.67
N GLU A 126 17.66 -2.82 9.72
CA GLU A 126 18.88 -2.37 10.41
C GLU A 126 18.80 -2.64 11.93
N THR A 127 17.65 -2.35 12.55
CA THR A 127 17.44 -2.55 14.00
C THR A 127 17.37 -4.02 14.42
N ALA A 128 16.97 -4.92 13.52
CA ALA A 128 16.86 -6.36 13.81
C ALA A 128 18.20 -7.09 13.96
N VAL A 129 19.32 -6.43 13.62
CA VAL A 129 20.67 -7.01 13.64
C VAL A 129 21.39 -6.71 14.96
N GLN A 130 20.71 -6.08 15.93
CA GLN A 130 21.23 -5.79 17.27
C GLN A 130 20.78 -6.81 18.32
#